data_AF-A0A0F9TAM8-F1
#
_entry.id   AF-A0A0F9TAM8-F1
#
_cell.length_a   1.000
_cell.length_b   1.000
_cell.length_c   1.000
_cell.angle_alpha   90.00
_cell.angle_beta   90.00
_cell.angle_gamma   90.00
#
_symmetry.space_group_name_H-M   'P 1'
#
loop_
_entity.id
_entity.type
_entity.pdbx_description
1 polymer ?
#
loop_
_entity_poly.entity_id
_entity_poly.type
_entity_poly.pdbx_seq_one_letter_code
_entity_poly.pdbx_strand_id
1 'polypeptide(L)'
;MIQSNKQVPDWGDASSRLILIGEAPGREEEQRGQPFVGASGLKLNEWWARAGLHRGMFYITNVLPSRPWNNDISKVPQEELDYWAEHLRKKISGLPEPFILIPTGKTALRALLGKDNISDLRGSILSYEDEGRTIKVIPTIHPAATLRAKKFEARCIYDWMRIAYEGGFREVRLPKRDHIIAPPMDQCENYAYRVLELQKPLAVDIETHPQEGITCVGFATGPQQSFTIPFGVKRSIHLTGNKPKEVKERETKKANDRISKAVFHKEHPLESYHTKKRELNSIEKWKIQKRPLVVICRIVEEYEKEHKLPSPDWESDGGYFITVGYWETEEQNEKAKDIIRSLIEGENPLIFHNGFYDTYWLKDWLGCDIQNWHWDTLAMHHCLVPNEEHSLDFLASVYTSEPFWKKETKEAEASGKYYKKQEVLWKYNGKDVAVTFELYEKFLKMLQDSGRMDFYWKHYYNLYEPLLELSLTGIKTDIEKRSQRRVQFQEELQVLLKEIEELAEKPLHGAKALSSKKVQEYLYEDLKLPKQKRYRPEKKEKTSTADELAIRTLMLRFPEKLNVVGEKILRCQRLNKLLGYLKEAKIDPDGRLRSQYKFNTTTGRLASGSNPYGTGDNAQNVDRELRNIYVAG
;
A
#
# COMPACT_ATOMS: atom_id res chain seq x y z
N MET A 1 12.97 -34.79 30.75
CA MET A 1 13.39 -33.37 30.80
C MET A 1 12.16 -32.55 31.14
N ILE A 2 12.21 -31.82 32.25
CA ILE A 2 11.06 -31.22 32.95
C ILE A 2 10.86 -29.78 32.45
N GLN A 3 9.61 -29.38 32.21
CA GLN A 3 9.20 -28.00 31.99
C GLN A 3 9.52 -27.19 33.26
N SER A 4 10.32 -26.14 33.13
CA SER A 4 10.65 -25.27 34.27
C SER A 4 9.46 -24.35 34.56
N ASN A 5 8.91 -24.46 35.77
CA ASN A 5 7.87 -23.54 36.28
C ASN A 5 8.47 -22.30 36.95
N LYS A 6 9.76 -22.03 36.75
CA LYS A 6 10.41 -20.85 37.32
C LYS A 6 9.85 -19.60 36.65
N GLN A 7 9.12 -18.80 37.41
CA GLN A 7 8.65 -17.50 36.96
C GLN A 7 9.78 -16.47 37.00
N VAL A 8 9.87 -15.67 35.94
CA VAL A 8 10.73 -14.49 35.88
C VAL A 8 9.88 -13.30 36.33
N PRO A 9 10.29 -12.59 37.41
CA PRO A 9 9.56 -11.44 37.90
C PRO A 9 9.57 -10.29 36.89
N ASP A 10 8.61 -9.38 37.05
CA ASP A 10 8.61 -8.10 36.35
C ASP A 10 9.82 -7.25 36.77
N TRP A 11 10.15 -6.23 35.97
CA TRP A 11 11.31 -5.38 36.21
C TRP A 11 10.97 -3.91 36.00
N GLY A 12 11.55 -3.03 36.83
CA GLY A 12 11.39 -1.58 36.71
C GLY A 12 10.41 -1.02 37.75
N ASP A 13 10.27 0.31 37.74
CA ASP A 13 9.38 1.02 38.66
C ASP A 13 7.93 0.91 38.18
N ALA A 14 6.99 0.58 39.08
CA ALA A 14 5.56 0.55 38.78
C ALA A 14 5.03 1.93 38.37
N SER A 15 5.68 3.04 38.76
CA SER A 15 5.33 4.38 38.29
C SER A 15 5.89 4.74 36.90
N SER A 16 6.53 3.80 36.21
CA SER A 16 7.04 4.04 34.85
C SER A 16 5.90 4.34 33.88
N ARG A 17 6.11 5.35 33.03
CA ARG A 17 5.12 5.76 32.01
C ARG A 17 5.09 4.83 30.80
N LEU A 18 6.20 4.13 30.54
CA LEU A 18 6.34 3.22 29.41
C LEU A 18 6.29 1.78 29.90
N ILE A 19 5.30 1.02 29.42
CA ILE A 19 5.05 -0.35 29.85
C ILE A 19 5.43 -1.30 28.71
N LEU A 20 6.56 -1.99 28.83
CA LEU A 20 7.00 -3.00 27.88
C LEU A 20 6.36 -4.35 28.18
N ILE A 21 5.74 -4.96 27.16
CA ILE A 21 5.04 -6.23 27.31
C ILE A 21 5.63 -7.24 26.32
N GLY A 22 6.34 -8.24 26.86
CA GLY A 22 6.93 -9.36 26.12
C GLY A 22 6.04 -10.59 26.02
N GLU A 23 6.45 -11.55 25.20
CA GLU A 23 5.75 -12.82 25.02
C GLU A 23 5.97 -13.74 26.23
N ALA A 24 7.21 -14.14 26.46
CA ALA A 24 7.64 -15.01 27.54
C ALA A 24 9.17 -14.89 27.73
N PRO A 25 9.72 -15.23 28.91
CA PRO A 25 11.16 -15.30 29.10
C PRO A 25 11.76 -16.47 28.30
N GLY A 26 12.97 -16.26 27.78
CA GLY A 26 13.85 -17.28 27.24
C GLY A 26 14.82 -17.85 28.29
N ARG A 27 15.79 -18.64 27.80
CA ARG A 27 16.75 -19.36 28.66
C ARG A 27 17.56 -18.45 29.57
N GLU A 28 18.11 -17.37 29.03
CA GLU A 28 18.97 -16.46 29.80
C GLU A 28 18.17 -15.64 30.82
N GLU A 29 16.94 -15.26 30.45
CA GLU A 29 16.03 -14.54 31.34
C GLU A 29 15.60 -15.40 32.53
N GLU A 30 15.28 -16.68 32.30
CA GLU A 30 15.01 -17.66 33.35
C GLU A 30 16.21 -17.88 34.28
N GLN A 31 17.43 -17.96 33.73
CA GLN A 31 18.66 -18.15 34.50
C GLN A 31 18.96 -16.94 35.38
N ARG A 32 18.87 -15.74 34.82
CA ARG A 32 19.21 -14.48 35.50
C ARG A 32 18.06 -13.90 36.34
N GLY A 33 16.84 -14.39 36.15
CA GLY A 33 15.64 -13.88 36.83
C GLY A 33 15.27 -12.45 36.42
N GLN A 34 15.59 -12.04 35.19
CA GLN A 34 15.29 -10.70 34.67
C GLN A 34 14.79 -10.78 33.22
N PRO A 35 13.74 -10.03 32.84
CA PRO A 35 13.20 -10.03 31.47
C PRO A 35 14.09 -9.24 30.50
N PHE A 36 14.12 -9.63 29.22
CA PHE A 36 14.90 -8.98 28.17
C PHE A 36 16.38 -8.75 28.54
N VAL A 37 17.08 -9.79 29.01
CA VAL A 37 18.54 -9.76 29.24
C VAL A 37 19.34 -10.66 28.30
N GLY A 38 18.66 -11.47 27.48
CA GLY A 38 19.28 -12.25 26.41
C GLY A 38 19.43 -11.48 25.10
N ALA A 39 19.63 -12.19 23.99
CA ALA A 39 19.86 -11.60 22.66
C ALA A 39 18.78 -10.58 22.22
N SER A 40 17.50 -10.85 22.51
CA SER A 40 16.40 -9.91 22.22
C SER A 40 16.53 -8.61 23.04
N GLY A 41 16.97 -8.71 24.29
CA GLY A 41 17.17 -7.57 25.18
C GLY A 41 18.36 -6.71 24.79
N LEU A 42 19.48 -7.33 24.39
CA LEU A 42 20.62 -6.60 23.84
C LEU A 42 20.21 -5.79 22.60
N LYS A 43 19.37 -6.38 21.74
CA LYS A 43 18.87 -5.70 20.54
C LYS A 43 17.92 -4.54 20.88
N LEU A 44 17.06 -4.70 21.89
CA LEU A 44 16.23 -3.60 22.39
C LEU A 44 17.08 -2.46 22.93
N ASN A 45 18.14 -2.75 23.70
CA ASN A 45 19.02 -1.72 24.23
C ASN A 45 19.66 -0.89 23.11
N GLU A 46 20.06 -1.51 21.99
CA GLU A 46 20.55 -0.79 20.81
C GLU A 46 19.49 0.15 20.22
N TRP A 47 18.24 -0.30 20.09
CA TRP A 47 17.16 0.51 19.54
C TRP A 47 16.73 1.63 20.47
N TRP A 48 16.66 1.35 21.77
CA TRP A 48 16.38 2.35 22.79
C TRP A 48 17.41 3.45 22.79
N ALA A 49 18.70 3.11 22.76
CA ALA A 49 19.77 4.10 22.68
C ALA A 49 19.60 5.03 21.45
N ARG A 50 19.23 4.48 20.29
CA ARG A 50 18.95 5.27 19.07
C ARG A 50 17.71 6.14 19.17
N ALA A 51 16.71 5.72 19.95
CA ALA A 51 15.49 6.49 20.21
C ALA A 51 15.61 7.45 21.41
N GLY A 52 16.78 7.53 22.05
CA GLY A 52 16.98 8.34 23.27
C GLY A 52 16.32 7.75 24.52
N LEU A 53 16.02 6.46 24.52
CA LEU A 53 15.41 5.72 25.63
C LEU A 53 16.47 4.86 26.34
N HIS A 54 16.22 4.51 27.60
CA HIS A 54 17.02 3.55 28.33
C HIS A 54 16.16 2.63 29.19
N ARG A 55 16.70 1.45 29.54
CA ARG A 55 15.95 0.40 30.25
C ARG A 55 15.20 0.91 31.49
N GLY A 56 15.81 1.77 32.30
CA GLY A 56 15.20 2.34 33.52
C GLY A 56 13.93 3.20 33.32
N MET A 57 13.56 3.52 32.07
CA MET A 57 12.30 4.23 31.77
C MET A 57 11.09 3.30 31.69
N PHE A 58 11.32 1.98 31.73
CA PHE A 58 10.28 0.99 31.48
C PHE A 58 9.92 0.20 32.73
N TYR A 59 8.63 -0.06 32.88
CA TYR A 59 8.14 -1.23 33.58
C TYR A 59 8.01 -2.37 32.56
N ILE A 60 8.62 -3.51 32.84
CA ILE A 60 8.77 -4.64 31.90
C ILE A 60 8.08 -5.86 32.47
N THR A 61 7.09 -6.37 31.74
CA THR A 61 6.35 -7.60 32.06
C THR A 61 6.32 -8.52 30.83
N ASN A 62 5.98 -9.80 31.06
CA ASN A 62 5.61 -10.73 29.99
C ASN A 62 4.14 -11.10 30.10
N VAL A 63 3.55 -11.60 28.99
CA VAL A 63 2.26 -12.29 29.05
C VAL A 63 2.43 -13.56 29.88
N LEU A 64 3.29 -14.48 29.43
CA LEU A 64 3.63 -15.68 30.18
C LEU A 64 4.88 -15.42 31.05
N PRO A 65 4.80 -15.52 32.39
CA PRO A 65 5.94 -15.21 33.25
C PRO A 65 6.99 -16.35 33.30
N SER A 66 6.67 -17.53 32.78
CA SER A 66 7.56 -18.70 32.75
C SER A 66 8.03 -19.01 31.34
N ARG A 67 9.14 -19.74 31.24
CA ARG A 67 9.74 -20.09 29.95
C ARG A 67 8.96 -21.24 29.30
N PRO A 68 8.42 -21.08 28.08
CA PRO A 68 7.75 -22.16 27.38
C PRO A 68 8.75 -23.22 26.92
N TRP A 69 8.28 -24.46 26.74
CA TRP A 69 9.14 -25.56 26.33
C TRP A 69 9.86 -25.24 25.01
N ASN A 70 11.19 -25.33 25.03
CA ASN A 70 12.07 -24.97 23.91
C ASN A 70 11.92 -23.51 23.41
N ASN A 71 11.52 -22.56 24.27
CA ASN A 71 11.22 -21.16 23.91
C ASN A 71 10.12 -21.04 22.84
N ASP A 72 9.17 -21.96 22.84
CA ASP A 72 8.15 -22.06 21.80
C ASP A 72 6.76 -21.88 22.38
N ILE A 73 6.24 -20.65 22.27
CA ILE A 73 4.95 -20.26 22.84
C ILE A 73 3.79 -21.05 22.24
N SER A 74 3.92 -21.59 21.02
CA SER A 74 2.83 -22.33 20.37
C SER A 74 2.55 -23.68 21.03
N LYS A 75 3.39 -24.09 21.98
CA LYS A 75 3.23 -25.33 22.76
C LYS A 75 2.56 -25.09 24.11
N VAL A 76 2.28 -23.84 24.45
CA VAL A 76 1.52 -23.48 25.65
C VAL A 76 0.04 -23.58 25.32
N PRO A 77 -0.78 -24.28 26.15
CA PRO A 77 -2.22 -24.35 25.95
C PRO A 77 -2.86 -22.96 25.87
N GLN A 78 -3.87 -22.80 25.01
CA GLN A 78 -4.53 -21.50 24.84
C GLN A 78 -5.21 -21.03 26.14
N GLU A 79 -5.80 -21.95 26.92
CA GLU A 79 -6.41 -21.65 28.23
C GLU A 79 -5.41 -21.05 29.22
N GLU A 80 -4.17 -21.52 29.21
CA GLU A 80 -3.09 -20.98 30.05
C GLU A 80 -2.69 -19.57 29.58
N LEU A 81 -2.60 -19.35 28.27
CA LEU A 81 -2.32 -18.02 27.72
C LEU A 81 -3.45 -17.02 28.03
N ASP A 82 -4.71 -17.46 27.99
CA ASP A 82 -5.87 -16.63 28.30
C ASP A 82 -5.92 -16.27 29.80
N TYR A 83 -5.61 -17.23 30.68
CA TYR A 83 -5.44 -17.00 32.12
C TYR A 83 -4.37 -15.92 32.39
N TRP A 84 -3.20 -16.05 31.78
CA TRP A 84 -2.12 -15.08 31.96
C TRP A 84 -2.40 -13.73 31.30
N ALA A 85 -3.13 -13.70 30.19
CA ALA A 85 -3.60 -12.46 29.59
C ALA A 85 -4.56 -11.70 30.53
N GLU A 86 -5.48 -12.39 31.21
CA GLU A 86 -6.34 -11.77 32.22
C GLU A 86 -5.51 -11.22 33.39
N HIS A 87 -4.52 -11.98 33.85
CA HIS A 87 -3.62 -11.55 34.93
C HIS A 87 -2.77 -10.34 34.52
N LEU A 88 -2.31 -10.27 33.28
CA LEU A 88 -1.63 -9.11 32.71
C LEU A 88 -2.53 -7.86 32.71
N ARG A 89 -3.81 -7.99 32.35
CA ARG A 89 -4.75 -6.86 32.36
C ARG A 89 -4.96 -6.35 33.79
N LYS A 90 -5.18 -7.24 34.77
CA LYS A 90 -5.27 -6.86 36.20
C LYS A 90 -4.00 -6.13 36.68
N LYS A 91 -2.82 -6.59 36.25
CA LYS A 91 -1.54 -5.94 36.55
C LYS A 91 -1.50 -4.52 35.97
N ILE A 92 -1.92 -4.33 34.73
CA ILE A 92 -1.99 -3.02 34.07
C ILE A 92 -2.95 -2.09 34.82
N SER A 93 -4.13 -2.57 35.22
CA SER A 93 -5.09 -1.78 36.01
C SER A 93 -4.49 -1.29 37.33
N GLY A 94 -3.64 -2.11 37.97
CA GLY A 94 -2.91 -1.74 39.18
C GLY A 94 -1.77 -0.72 39.00
N LEU A 95 -1.36 -0.40 37.76
CA LEU A 95 -0.31 0.60 37.51
C LEU A 95 -0.87 2.03 37.68
N PRO A 96 -0.17 2.93 38.39
CA PRO A 96 -0.68 4.27 38.71
C PRO A 96 -0.89 5.14 37.46
N GLU A 97 0.16 5.30 36.62
CA GLU A 97 0.13 6.23 35.49
C GLU A 97 0.83 5.69 34.22
N PRO A 98 0.34 4.60 33.60
CA PRO A 98 0.86 4.15 32.32
C PRO A 98 0.46 5.15 31.22
N PHE A 99 1.42 5.68 30.47
CA PHE A 99 1.17 6.52 29.30
C PHE A 99 1.05 5.67 28.04
N ILE A 100 1.93 4.67 27.90
CA ILE A 100 1.99 3.80 26.72
C ILE A 100 2.18 2.35 27.13
N LEU A 101 1.33 1.48 26.61
CA LEU A 101 1.53 0.03 26.57
C LEU A 101 2.21 -0.36 25.25
N ILE A 102 3.30 -1.12 25.35
CA ILE A 102 4.16 -1.45 24.22
C ILE A 102 4.17 -2.99 24.05
N PRO A 103 3.15 -3.57 23.40
CA PRO A 103 3.16 -4.99 23.09
C PRO A 103 4.24 -5.30 22.04
N THR A 104 5.17 -6.16 22.41
CA THR A 104 6.25 -6.63 21.52
C THR A 104 5.89 -7.98 20.90
N GLY A 105 5.49 -7.97 19.64
CA GLY A 105 5.08 -9.18 18.91
C GLY A 105 3.59 -9.54 19.05
N LYS A 106 3.18 -10.58 18.32
CA LYS A 106 1.77 -10.98 18.17
C LYS A 106 1.13 -11.44 19.49
N THR A 107 1.87 -12.11 20.36
CA THR A 107 1.33 -12.70 21.60
C THR A 107 0.95 -11.62 22.59
N ALA A 108 1.83 -10.64 22.81
CA ALA A 108 1.55 -9.47 23.64
C ALA A 108 0.39 -8.64 23.07
N LEU A 109 0.36 -8.43 21.75
CA LEU A 109 -0.71 -7.69 21.09
C LEU A 109 -2.08 -8.39 21.27
N ARG A 110 -2.12 -9.71 21.14
CA ARG A 110 -3.35 -10.51 21.32
C ARG A 110 -3.83 -10.49 22.76
N ALA A 111 -2.92 -10.62 23.72
CA ALA A 111 -3.25 -10.55 25.14
C ALA A 111 -3.93 -9.22 25.52
N LEU A 112 -3.43 -8.10 24.98
CA LEU A 112 -3.96 -6.76 25.25
C LEU A 112 -5.22 -6.44 24.46
N LEU A 113 -5.18 -6.58 23.14
CA LEU A 113 -6.20 -6.02 22.24
C LEU A 113 -7.02 -7.08 21.50
N GLY A 114 -6.74 -8.37 21.69
CA GLY A 114 -7.35 -9.45 20.90
C GLY A 114 -6.96 -9.43 19.42
N LYS A 115 -5.89 -8.70 19.05
CA LYS A 115 -5.39 -8.57 17.67
C LYS A 115 -4.10 -9.38 17.49
N ASP A 116 -3.89 -9.98 16.33
CA ASP A 116 -2.75 -10.87 16.06
C ASP A 116 -1.85 -10.41 14.89
N ASN A 117 -2.30 -9.44 14.10
CA ASN A 117 -1.63 -8.91 12.91
C ASN A 117 -0.60 -7.82 13.24
N ILE A 118 0.49 -8.20 13.91
CA ILE A 118 1.54 -7.26 14.36
C ILE A 118 2.22 -6.51 13.20
N SER A 119 2.34 -7.13 12.02
CA SER A 119 2.97 -6.50 10.84
C SER A 119 2.26 -5.22 10.41
N ASP A 120 0.93 -5.25 10.49
CA ASP A 120 0.05 -4.19 9.98
C ASP A 120 -0.16 -3.11 11.05
N LEU A 121 -0.18 -3.51 12.33
CA LEU A 121 -0.51 -2.61 13.44
C LEU A 121 0.71 -1.96 14.11
N ARG A 122 1.93 -2.46 13.87
CA ARG A 122 3.14 -1.87 14.46
C ARG A 122 3.25 -0.37 14.16
N GLY A 123 3.71 0.40 15.14
CA GLY A 123 3.86 1.87 15.08
C GLY A 123 2.55 2.67 15.01
N SER A 124 1.39 2.04 14.84
CA SER A 124 0.12 2.73 14.96
C SER A 124 -0.13 3.15 16.41
N ILE A 125 -0.75 4.31 16.59
CA ILE A 125 -1.25 4.74 17.90
C ILE A 125 -2.65 4.16 18.06
N LEU A 126 -2.78 3.18 18.95
CA LEU A 126 -4.04 2.54 19.32
C LEU A 126 -4.43 2.93 20.75
N SER A 127 -5.63 2.53 21.17
CA SER A 127 -6.15 2.77 22.52
C SER A 127 -6.44 1.46 23.23
N TYR A 128 -6.25 1.46 24.56
CA TYR A 128 -6.65 0.43 25.50
C TYR A 128 -7.51 1.06 26.59
N GLU A 129 -8.74 0.60 26.73
CA GLU A 129 -9.66 1.05 27.78
C GLU A 129 -9.44 0.22 29.04
N ASP A 130 -9.23 0.91 30.15
CA ASP A 130 -8.91 0.31 31.45
C ASP A 130 -9.69 1.05 32.53
N GLU A 131 -10.77 0.47 33.05
CA GLU A 131 -11.53 1.00 34.20
C GLU A 131 -11.82 2.53 34.15
N GLY A 132 -12.19 3.04 32.97
CA GLY A 132 -12.55 4.46 32.78
C GLY A 132 -11.38 5.38 32.40
N ARG A 133 -10.16 4.86 32.23
CA ARG A 133 -9.05 5.57 31.59
C ARG A 133 -8.68 4.93 30.23
N THR A 134 -8.32 5.78 29.28
CA THR A 134 -7.77 5.37 27.99
C THR A 134 -6.25 5.46 28.02
N ILE A 135 -5.56 4.38 27.65
CA ILE A 135 -4.09 4.30 27.59
C ILE A 135 -3.65 4.09 26.14
N LYS A 136 -2.59 4.77 25.69
CA LYS A 136 -2.03 4.54 24.35
C LYS A 136 -1.43 3.15 24.25
N VAL A 137 -1.60 2.52 23.09
CA VAL A 137 -0.91 1.28 22.74
C VAL A 137 -0.14 1.50 21.45
N ILE A 138 1.17 1.30 21.48
CA ILE A 138 2.02 1.37 20.28
C ILE A 138 2.72 0.02 20.13
N PRO A 139 2.20 -0.86 19.24
CA PRO A 139 2.81 -2.17 19.02
C PRO A 139 4.16 -2.04 18.30
N THR A 140 5.05 -2.99 18.55
CA THR A 140 6.30 -3.12 17.79
C THR A 140 6.63 -4.60 17.54
N ILE A 141 7.40 -4.89 16.50
CA ILE A 141 7.81 -6.25 16.17
C ILE A 141 8.78 -6.76 17.24
N HIS A 142 8.60 -8.01 17.69
CA HIS A 142 9.47 -8.60 18.69
C HIS A 142 10.94 -8.70 18.18
N PRO A 143 11.95 -8.30 18.97
CA PRO A 143 13.36 -8.25 18.54
C PRO A 143 13.88 -9.57 17.94
N ALA A 144 13.46 -10.70 18.49
CA ALA A 144 13.81 -12.03 17.99
C ALA A 144 13.46 -12.26 16.49
N ALA A 145 12.46 -11.55 15.95
CA ALA A 145 12.12 -11.63 14.53
C ALA A 145 13.15 -10.92 13.64
N THR A 146 13.74 -9.83 14.13
CA THR A 146 14.73 -9.02 13.39
C THR A 146 16.12 -9.67 13.35
N LEU A 147 16.48 -10.44 14.38
CA LEU A 147 17.72 -11.25 14.40
C LEU A 147 17.82 -12.19 13.19
N ARG A 148 16.67 -12.58 12.62
CA ARG A 148 16.57 -13.47 11.46
C ARG A 148 16.35 -12.72 10.14
N ALA A 149 16.00 -11.44 10.19
CA ALA A 149 15.62 -10.63 9.03
C ALA A 149 15.87 -9.14 9.30
N LYS A 150 17.07 -8.66 8.94
CA LYS A 150 17.51 -7.27 9.15
C LYS A 150 16.56 -6.22 8.55
N LYS A 151 15.78 -6.57 7.52
CA LYS A 151 14.82 -5.66 6.86
C LYS A 151 13.76 -5.05 7.80
N PHE A 152 13.45 -5.72 8.93
CA PHE A 152 12.47 -5.22 9.88
C PHE A 152 13.05 -4.28 10.93
N GLU A 153 14.38 -4.21 11.03
CA GLU A 153 15.07 -3.44 12.05
C GLU A 153 14.79 -1.94 11.92
N ALA A 154 14.87 -1.40 10.70
CA ALA A 154 14.56 0.02 10.44
C ALA A 154 13.16 0.38 10.92
N ARG A 155 12.16 -0.48 10.64
CA ARG A 155 10.77 -0.27 11.09
C ARG A 155 10.65 -0.21 12.61
N CYS A 156 11.31 -1.13 13.30
CA CYS A 156 11.28 -1.18 14.76
C CYS A 156 11.89 0.11 15.35
N ILE A 157 12.95 0.64 14.75
CA ILE A 157 13.57 1.89 15.21
C ILE A 157 12.58 3.05 15.09
N TYR A 158 11.86 3.17 13.97
CA TYR A 158 10.81 4.20 13.83
C TYR A 158 9.70 4.04 14.88
N ASP A 159 9.30 2.81 15.20
CA ASP A 159 8.33 2.55 16.27
C ASP A 159 8.84 3.06 17.62
N TRP A 160 10.11 2.79 17.94
CA TRP A 160 10.73 3.24 19.19
C TRP A 160 10.92 4.76 19.24
N MET A 161 11.23 5.41 18.12
CA MET A 161 11.28 6.88 18.06
C MET A 161 9.89 7.49 18.29
N ARG A 162 8.84 6.88 17.73
CA ARG A 162 7.45 7.26 18.01
C ARG A 162 7.09 7.04 19.47
N ILE A 163 7.44 5.89 20.05
CA ILE A 163 7.22 5.60 21.48
C ILE A 163 7.93 6.64 22.36
N ALA A 164 9.15 7.03 22.02
CA ALA A 164 9.87 8.07 22.76
C ALA A 164 9.16 9.42 22.70
N TYR A 165 8.74 9.84 21.50
CA TYR A 165 8.00 11.08 21.29
C TYR A 165 6.64 11.06 22.02
N GLU A 166 5.86 10.01 21.79
CA GLU A 166 4.54 9.81 22.37
C GLU A 166 4.61 9.67 23.90
N GLY A 167 5.71 9.14 24.44
CA GLY A 167 5.93 8.97 25.88
C GLY A 167 5.99 10.29 26.65
N GLY A 168 6.13 11.42 25.95
CA GLY A 168 6.13 12.75 26.55
C GLY A 168 4.76 13.24 27.03
N PHE A 169 3.66 12.59 26.63
CA PHE A 169 2.30 13.03 26.93
C PHE A 169 1.35 11.84 27.07
N ARG A 170 0.26 12.03 27.81
CA ARG A 170 -0.67 10.95 28.17
C ARG A 170 -1.75 10.75 27.11
N GLU A 171 -2.15 11.83 26.45
CA GLU A 171 -3.28 11.90 25.55
C GLU A 171 -3.04 11.10 24.27
N VAL A 172 -4.10 10.47 23.78
CA VAL A 172 -4.15 9.88 22.43
C VAL A 172 -4.38 11.01 21.44
N ARG A 173 -3.41 11.28 20.55
CA ARG A 173 -3.47 12.35 19.55
C ARG A 173 -3.53 11.76 18.15
N LEU A 174 -4.73 11.56 17.65
CA LEU A 174 -4.98 11.10 16.28
C LEU A 174 -5.33 12.29 15.39
N PRO A 175 -5.03 12.22 14.08
CA PRO A 175 -5.47 13.23 13.13
C PRO A 175 -7.01 13.24 13.10
N LYS A 176 -7.60 14.43 13.13
CA LYS A 176 -9.04 14.64 12.97
C LYS A 176 -9.30 14.97 11.51
N ARG A 177 -9.99 14.10 10.79
CA ARG A 177 -10.23 14.27 9.35
C ARG A 177 -11.70 14.17 9.00
N ASP A 178 -12.12 14.99 8.07
CA ASP A 178 -13.44 14.99 7.48
C ASP A 178 -13.43 14.35 6.10
N HIS A 179 -14.07 13.20 6.00
CA HIS A 179 -14.19 12.45 4.77
C HIS A 179 -15.59 12.67 4.20
N ILE A 180 -15.69 13.49 3.15
CA ILE A 180 -16.93 13.75 2.43
C ILE A 180 -17.04 12.70 1.31
N ILE A 181 -18.01 11.80 1.47
CA ILE A 181 -18.16 10.61 0.64
C ILE A 181 -19.47 10.70 -0.14
N ALA A 182 -19.37 10.51 -1.46
CA ALA A 182 -20.50 10.61 -2.39
C ALA A 182 -21.27 11.95 -2.28
N PRO A 183 -20.57 13.10 -2.33
CA PRO A 183 -21.21 14.42 -2.27
C PRO A 183 -22.29 14.58 -3.36
N PRO A 184 -23.37 15.33 -3.10
CA PRO A 184 -24.32 15.73 -4.13
C PRO A 184 -23.64 16.56 -5.23
N MET A 185 -24.22 16.55 -6.43
CA MET A 185 -23.60 17.15 -7.62
C MET A 185 -23.22 18.63 -7.45
N ASP A 186 -24.07 19.44 -6.81
CA ASP A 186 -23.79 20.85 -6.56
C ASP A 186 -22.57 21.04 -5.65
N GLN A 187 -22.33 20.12 -4.71
CA GLN A 187 -21.13 20.12 -3.88
C GLN A 187 -19.89 19.73 -4.67
N CYS A 188 -19.99 18.77 -5.59
CA CYS A 188 -18.90 18.43 -6.51
C CYS A 188 -18.47 19.66 -7.33
N GLU A 189 -19.45 20.40 -7.89
CA GLU A 189 -19.21 21.61 -8.68
C GLU A 189 -18.55 22.71 -7.85
N ASN A 190 -19.10 22.98 -6.65
CA ASN A 190 -18.57 23.99 -5.74
C ASN A 190 -17.14 23.65 -5.28
N TYR A 191 -16.87 22.38 -4.98
CA TYR A 191 -15.53 21.91 -4.65
C TYR A 191 -14.56 22.16 -5.80
N ALA A 192 -14.91 21.71 -7.02
CA ALA A 192 -14.05 21.87 -8.17
C ALA A 192 -13.76 23.34 -8.50
N TYR A 193 -14.79 24.19 -8.47
CA TYR A 193 -14.62 25.63 -8.64
C TYR A 193 -13.62 26.22 -7.65
N ARG A 194 -13.76 25.90 -6.34
CA ARG A 194 -12.85 26.40 -5.30
C ARG A 194 -11.42 25.90 -5.49
N VAL A 195 -11.25 24.61 -5.80
CA VAL A 195 -9.93 24.01 -6.02
C VAL A 195 -9.23 24.71 -7.19
N LEU A 196 -9.92 24.84 -8.33
CA LEU A 196 -9.38 25.46 -9.54
C LEU A 196 -9.08 26.95 -9.35
N GLU A 197 -9.97 27.69 -8.67
CA GLU A 197 -9.76 29.11 -8.43
C GLU A 197 -8.61 29.39 -7.45
N LEU A 198 -8.46 28.56 -6.42
CA LEU A 198 -7.39 28.74 -5.41
C LEU A 198 -6.05 28.18 -5.86
N GLN A 199 -6.00 27.39 -6.95
CA GLN A 199 -4.80 26.73 -7.47
C GLN A 199 -4.03 25.95 -6.38
N LYS A 200 -4.73 25.38 -5.40
CA LYS A 200 -4.13 24.58 -4.31
C LYS A 200 -3.55 23.27 -4.87
N PRO A 201 -2.45 22.73 -4.31
CA PRO A 201 -2.06 21.36 -4.59
C PRO A 201 -3.23 20.40 -4.32
N LEU A 202 -3.36 19.35 -5.14
CA LEU A 202 -4.48 18.44 -5.12
C LEU A 202 -3.97 17.00 -5.09
N ALA A 203 -4.17 16.31 -3.96
CA ALA A 203 -3.93 14.88 -3.90
C ALA A 203 -5.06 14.13 -4.60
N VAL A 204 -4.69 13.14 -5.41
CA VAL A 204 -5.61 12.33 -6.23
C VAL A 204 -5.28 10.85 -6.05
N ASP A 205 -6.31 10.03 -5.93
CA ASP A 205 -6.22 8.56 -5.85
C ASP A 205 -7.48 7.96 -6.45
N ILE A 206 -7.37 6.81 -7.13
CA ILE A 206 -8.52 6.12 -7.70
C ILE A 206 -8.74 4.75 -7.07
N GLU A 207 -9.99 4.30 -7.10
CA GLU A 207 -10.33 2.90 -6.83
C GLU A 207 -10.94 2.24 -8.04
N THR A 208 -10.53 1.01 -8.33
CA THR A 208 -10.97 0.28 -9.51
C THR A 208 -11.65 -1.04 -9.18
N HIS A 209 -12.50 -1.48 -10.09
CA HIS A 209 -13.12 -2.79 -10.10
C HIS A 209 -12.75 -3.51 -11.41
N PRO A 210 -12.32 -4.79 -11.38
CA PRO A 210 -11.85 -5.50 -12.56
C PRO A 210 -12.82 -5.56 -13.74
N GLN A 211 -14.13 -5.43 -13.49
CA GLN A 211 -15.17 -5.48 -14.52
C GLN A 211 -15.79 -4.10 -14.84
N GLU A 212 -15.67 -3.13 -13.94
CA GLU A 212 -16.39 -1.85 -14.03
C GLU A 212 -15.46 -0.66 -14.26
N GLY A 213 -14.14 -0.86 -14.19
CA GLY A 213 -13.15 0.21 -14.34
C GLY A 213 -13.06 1.05 -13.07
N ILE A 214 -12.93 2.38 -13.21
CA ILE A 214 -12.87 3.29 -12.06
C ILE A 214 -14.23 3.33 -11.35
N THR A 215 -14.21 3.08 -10.05
CA THR A 215 -15.37 3.09 -9.15
C THR A 215 -15.49 4.37 -8.35
N CYS A 216 -14.38 5.04 -8.05
CA CYS A 216 -14.35 6.36 -7.47
C CYS A 216 -13.01 7.05 -7.65
N VAL A 217 -13.01 8.38 -7.51
CA VAL A 217 -11.81 9.21 -7.44
C VAL A 217 -11.87 10.04 -6.16
N GLY A 218 -10.76 10.00 -5.44
CA GLY A 218 -10.54 10.75 -4.21
C GLY A 218 -9.76 12.02 -4.48
N PHE A 219 -10.03 13.04 -3.68
CA PHE A 219 -9.37 14.33 -3.73
C PHE A 219 -9.07 14.86 -2.33
N ALA A 220 -7.93 15.51 -2.13
CA ALA A 220 -7.65 16.29 -0.93
C ALA A 220 -6.80 17.52 -1.25
N THR A 221 -7.14 18.67 -0.69
CA THR A 221 -6.33 19.90 -0.76
C THR A 221 -5.61 20.22 0.55
N GLY A 222 -5.68 19.28 1.50
CA GLY A 222 -5.11 19.37 2.83
C GLY A 222 -5.24 18.02 3.55
N PRO A 223 -4.53 17.81 4.67
CA PRO A 223 -4.62 16.56 5.41
C PRO A 223 -5.96 16.40 6.15
N GLN A 224 -6.64 17.50 6.49
CA GLN A 224 -7.83 17.44 7.36
C GLN A 224 -9.12 17.09 6.62
N GLN A 225 -9.13 17.12 5.28
CA GLN A 225 -10.36 16.85 4.54
C GLN A 225 -10.08 16.14 3.23
N SER A 226 -10.96 15.19 2.90
CA SER A 226 -10.98 14.50 1.62
C SER A 226 -12.38 14.46 1.03
N PHE A 227 -12.45 14.50 -0.29
CA PHE A 227 -13.66 14.26 -1.08
C PHE A 227 -13.50 12.99 -1.89
N THR A 228 -14.45 12.07 -1.80
CA THR A 228 -14.52 10.92 -2.70
C THR A 228 -15.75 11.07 -3.58
N ILE A 229 -15.52 11.27 -4.88
CA ILE A 229 -16.53 11.34 -5.93
C ILE A 229 -16.60 9.96 -6.59
N PRO A 230 -17.67 9.20 -6.36
CA PRO A 230 -17.72 7.85 -6.88
C PRO A 230 -18.39 7.81 -8.30
N PHE A 231 -18.22 6.74 -9.12
CA PHE A 231 -18.96 6.50 -10.39
C PHE A 231 -19.96 5.31 -10.48
N GLY A 232 -20.96 5.45 -11.35
CA GLY A 232 -21.97 4.44 -11.70
C GLY A 232 -23.42 4.87 -11.47
N VAL A 233 -24.39 4.33 -12.22
CA VAL A 233 -25.82 4.58 -11.98
C VAL A 233 -26.31 3.68 -10.86
N LYS A 234 -27.01 4.25 -9.87
CA LYS A 234 -27.54 3.53 -8.69
C LYS A 234 -28.49 2.40 -9.10
N ARG A 235 -27.99 1.16 -9.22
CA ARG A 235 -28.86 -0.03 -9.38
C ARG A 235 -29.42 -0.42 -8.01
N SER A 236 -30.63 0.07 -7.71
CA SER A 236 -31.52 -0.34 -6.60
C SER A 236 -30.87 -1.19 -5.49
N ILE A 237 -29.94 -0.58 -4.75
CA ILE A 237 -29.39 -1.17 -3.53
C ILE A 237 -30.45 -0.96 -2.46
N HIS A 238 -31.07 -2.05 -1.97
CA HIS A 238 -31.92 -2.00 -0.78
C HIS A 238 -31.02 -1.65 0.42
N LEU A 239 -30.89 -0.35 0.69
CA LEU A 239 -30.21 0.17 1.87
C LEU A 239 -31.13 -0.05 3.07
N THR A 240 -30.85 -1.08 3.85
CA THR A 240 -31.36 -1.19 5.22
C THR A 240 -30.55 -0.24 6.09
N GLY A 241 -31.04 1.01 6.23
CA GLY A 241 -30.48 2.02 7.12
C GLY A 241 -31.45 3.19 7.19
N ASN A 242 -31.71 3.68 8.40
CA ASN A 242 -32.78 4.65 8.69
C ASN A 242 -32.78 5.86 7.74
N LYS A 243 -33.95 6.14 7.14
CA LYS A 243 -34.20 7.31 6.29
C LYS A 243 -33.88 8.62 7.02
N PRO A 244 -33.17 9.59 6.42
CA PRO A 244 -33.16 10.97 6.88
C PRO A 244 -34.55 11.61 6.66
N LYS A 245 -34.93 12.55 7.53
CA LYS A 245 -36.21 13.29 7.44
C LYS A 245 -36.24 14.19 6.19
N GLU A 246 -37.33 14.09 5.43
CA GLU A 246 -37.62 14.88 4.22
C GLU A 246 -37.61 16.39 4.49
N VAL A 247 -36.85 17.14 3.68
CA VAL A 247 -36.95 18.61 3.58
C VAL A 247 -37.83 18.94 2.37
N LYS A 248 -38.82 19.82 2.54
CA LYS A 248 -39.90 20.07 1.58
C LYS A 248 -39.42 20.83 0.33
N GLU A 249 -39.58 20.20 -0.84
CA GLU A 249 -39.26 20.62 -2.23
C GLU A 249 -39.73 22.00 -2.72
N ARG A 250 -40.42 22.82 -1.92
CA ARG A 250 -41.01 24.09 -2.41
C ARG A 250 -40.12 25.31 -2.26
N GLU A 251 -39.05 25.24 -1.48
CA GLU A 251 -38.15 26.39 -1.23
C GLU A 251 -36.95 26.42 -2.21
N THR A 252 -36.47 25.26 -2.69
CA THR A 252 -35.36 25.11 -3.66
C THR A 252 -35.65 25.74 -5.02
N LYS A 253 -36.91 25.74 -5.48
CA LYS A 253 -37.28 26.25 -6.81
C LYS A 253 -37.20 27.78 -6.90
N LYS A 254 -37.43 28.51 -5.80
CA LYS A 254 -37.35 29.98 -5.76
C LYS A 254 -35.92 30.51 -5.62
N ALA A 255 -35.01 29.72 -5.05
CA ALA A 255 -33.58 30.04 -4.96
C ALA A 255 -32.88 29.87 -6.33
N ASN A 256 -33.18 28.77 -7.05
CA ASN A 256 -32.63 28.53 -8.38
C ASN A 256 -33.02 29.61 -9.41
N ASP A 257 -34.25 30.14 -9.36
CA ASP A 257 -34.68 31.25 -10.23
C ASP A 257 -33.96 32.59 -9.96
N ARG A 258 -33.39 32.78 -8.76
CA ARG A 258 -32.57 33.97 -8.43
C ARG A 258 -31.13 33.81 -8.90
N ILE A 259 -30.57 32.60 -8.88
CA ILE A 259 -29.21 32.28 -9.34
C ILE A 259 -29.11 32.40 -10.87
N SER A 260 -30.10 31.87 -11.61
CA SER A 260 -30.17 31.98 -13.07
C SER A 260 -30.21 33.42 -13.57
N LYS A 261 -30.72 34.37 -12.76
CA LYS A 261 -30.74 35.80 -13.09
C LYS A 261 -29.47 36.57 -12.72
N ALA A 262 -28.64 36.04 -11.82
CA ALA A 262 -27.39 36.69 -11.40
C ALA A 262 -26.17 36.25 -12.22
N VAL A 263 -26.18 35.03 -12.76
CA VAL A 263 -25.05 34.44 -13.51
C VAL A 263 -25.07 34.79 -15.01
N PHE A 264 -26.21 35.14 -15.59
CA PHE A 264 -26.37 35.32 -17.06
C PHE A 264 -26.08 36.73 -17.62
N HIS A 265 -25.37 37.59 -16.88
CA HIS A 265 -24.87 38.87 -17.44
C HIS A 265 -23.35 38.98 -17.34
N LYS A 266 -22.67 38.07 -18.05
CA LYS A 266 -21.53 38.33 -18.95
C LYS A 266 -21.05 37.00 -19.52
N GLU A 267 -21.36 36.76 -20.78
CA GLU A 267 -20.78 35.67 -21.57
C GLU A 267 -19.25 35.84 -21.60
N HIS A 268 -18.52 34.88 -21.04
CA HIS A 268 -17.13 34.63 -21.40
C HIS A 268 -17.05 33.18 -21.90
N PRO A 269 -16.88 32.97 -23.22
CA PRO A 269 -16.75 31.64 -23.79
C PRO A 269 -15.47 30.95 -23.30
N LEU A 270 -15.59 29.67 -22.93
CA LEU A 270 -14.53 28.76 -22.50
C LEU A 270 -13.45 28.46 -23.57
N GLU A 271 -13.53 29.03 -24.77
CA GLU A 271 -12.69 28.66 -25.92
C GLU A 271 -11.33 29.39 -26.04
N SER A 272 -10.96 30.31 -25.14
CA SER A 272 -9.76 31.15 -25.34
C SER A 272 -8.47 30.75 -24.60
N TYR A 273 -8.45 29.62 -23.87
CA TYR A 273 -7.27 29.25 -23.06
C TYR A 273 -6.11 28.57 -23.83
N HIS A 274 -6.28 28.26 -25.13
CA HIS A 274 -5.31 27.45 -25.87
C HIS A 274 -4.08 28.18 -26.45
N THR A 275 -3.93 29.50 -26.30
CA THR A 275 -2.85 30.25 -26.96
C THR A 275 -2.08 31.17 -26.02
N LYS A 276 -1.23 30.57 -25.16
CA LYS A 276 0.06 31.15 -24.70
C LYS A 276 0.92 30.10 -24.01
N LYS A 277 1.31 29.07 -24.76
CA LYS A 277 2.23 28.01 -24.31
C LYS A 277 3.65 28.33 -24.82
N ARG A 278 4.47 28.99 -23.99
CA ARG A 278 5.94 28.83 -23.88
C ARG A 278 6.54 29.96 -23.05
N GLU A 279 7.47 29.55 -22.18
CA GLU A 279 8.22 30.33 -21.19
C GLU A 279 7.41 30.67 -19.94
N LEU A 280 7.76 30.03 -18.81
CA LEU A 280 7.94 30.66 -17.49
C LEU A 280 8.26 29.58 -16.43
N ASN A 281 9.55 29.24 -16.30
CA ASN A 281 10.12 28.60 -15.12
C ASN A 281 10.42 29.68 -14.07
N SER A 282 9.81 29.59 -12.88
CA SER A 282 10.44 29.94 -11.59
C SER A 282 9.40 29.97 -10.46
N ILE A 283 9.81 29.42 -9.32
CA ILE A 283 9.09 29.28 -8.05
C ILE A 283 8.72 30.64 -7.40
N GLU A 284 9.11 31.79 -7.98
CA GLU A 284 8.99 33.11 -7.33
C GLU A 284 7.71 33.91 -7.63
N LYS A 285 6.76 33.41 -8.42
CA LYS A 285 5.50 34.15 -8.71
C LYS A 285 4.29 33.82 -7.84
N TRP A 286 4.47 33.16 -6.70
CA TRP A 286 3.40 32.96 -5.70
C TRP A 286 3.04 34.24 -4.89
N LYS A 287 3.18 35.43 -5.49
CA LYS A 287 2.80 36.72 -4.88
C LYS A 287 1.86 37.55 -5.77
N ILE A 288 0.57 37.43 -5.45
CA ILE A 288 -0.48 38.47 -5.47
C ILE A 288 -1.07 38.90 -6.82
N GLN A 289 -2.37 38.63 -7.00
CA GLN A 289 -3.38 39.66 -7.29
C GLN A 289 -4.77 39.26 -6.73
N LYS A 290 -5.02 39.62 -5.45
CA LYS A 290 -6.35 39.54 -4.82
C LYS A 290 -7.17 40.75 -5.27
N ARG A 291 -8.25 40.61 -6.05
CA ARG A 291 -9.34 41.62 -6.10
C ARG A 291 -10.69 41.27 -6.77
N PRO A 292 -11.01 40.02 -7.16
CA PRO A 292 -12.42 39.57 -7.25
C PRO A 292 -12.85 38.65 -6.08
N LEU A 293 -11.90 38.07 -5.36
CA LEU A 293 -12.12 36.98 -4.37
C LEU A 293 -13.14 37.26 -3.25
N VAL A 294 -13.36 38.51 -2.83
CA VAL A 294 -14.12 38.80 -1.60
C VAL A 294 -15.63 38.65 -1.78
N VAL A 295 -16.15 38.87 -3.00
CA VAL A 295 -17.60 38.81 -3.25
C VAL A 295 -18.08 37.37 -3.44
N ILE A 296 -17.25 36.53 -4.07
CA ILE A 296 -17.58 35.13 -4.37
C ILE A 296 -17.44 34.25 -3.11
N CYS A 297 -16.39 34.45 -2.29
CA CYS A 297 -16.27 33.75 -1.01
C CYS A 297 -17.49 33.95 -0.11
N ARG A 298 -18.06 35.18 -0.06
CA ARG A 298 -19.27 35.47 0.71
C ARG A 298 -20.50 34.70 0.24
N ILE A 299 -20.69 34.56 -1.08
CA ILE A 299 -21.85 33.85 -1.65
C ILE A 299 -21.79 32.36 -1.30
N VAL A 300 -20.60 31.75 -1.41
CA VAL A 300 -20.46 30.32 -1.09
C VAL A 300 -20.50 30.09 0.43
N GLU A 301 -19.95 30.99 1.24
CA GLU A 301 -20.09 30.95 2.72
C GLU A 301 -21.56 31.09 3.18
N GLU A 302 -22.36 31.92 2.50
CA GLU A 302 -23.80 32.07 2.78
C GLU A 302 -24.58 30.79 2.39
N TYR A 303 -24.26 30.17 1.25
CA TYR A 303 -24.86 28.91 0.81
C TYR A 303 -24.56 27.73 1.77
N GLU A 304 -23.31 27.62 2.25
CA GLU A 304 -22.87 26.60 3.20
C GLU A 304 -23.59 26.72 4.55
N LYS A 305 -23.81 27.96 5.03
CA LYS A 305 -24.59 28.23 6.25
C LYS A 305 -26.06 27.84 6.09
N GLU A 306 -26.65 28.09 4.93
CA GLU A 306 -28.06 27.81 4.67
C GLU A 306 -28.32 26.30 4.54
N HIS A 307 -27.36 25.53 4.00
CA HIS A 307 -27.47 24.08 3.78
C HIS A 307 -26.78 23.21 4.85
N LYS A 308 -26.21 23.81 5.91
CA LYS A 308 -25.45 23.14 6.98
C LYS A 308 -24.30 22.27 6.46
N LEU A 309 -23.61 22.74 5.43
CA LEU A 309 -22.53 22.00 4.80
C LEU A 309 -21.17 22.39 5.39
N PRO A 310 -20.26 21.43 5.60
CA PRO A 310 -18.91 21.73 6.03
C PRO A 310 -18.14 22.39 4.87
N SER A 311 -17.61 23.59 5.09
CA SER A 311 -16.69 24.20 4.13
C SER A 311 -15.38 23.39 4.04
N PRO A 312 -14.56 23.57 2.99
CA PRO A 312 -13.24 22.95 2.89
C PRO A 312 -12.25 23.37 3.97
N ASP A 313 -12.55 24.48 4.65
CA ASP A 313 -11.79 25.02 5.78
C ASP A 313 -12.58 24.87 7.10
N TRP A 314 -13.60 24.00 7.15
CA TRP A 314 -14.40 23.73 8.34
C TRP A 314 -13.61 22.90 9.34
N GLU A 315 -13.55 23.37 10.58
CA GLU A 315 -13.00 22.60 11.69
C GLU A 315 -14.10 21.79 12.36
N SER A 316 -13.89 20.48 12.44
CA SER A 316 -14.75 19.57 13.16
C SER A 316 -13.96 18.55 13.98
N ASP A 317 -14.67 17.76 14.78
CA ASP A 317 -14.06 16.67 15.54
C ASP A 317 -13.62 15.46 14.68
N GLY A 318 -13.75 15.56 13.34
CA GLY A 318 -13.44 14.50 12.39
C GLY A 318 -14.62 13.54 12.20
N GLY A 319 -14.78 12.99 11.00
CA GLY A 319 -15.85 12.04 10.71
C GLY A 319 -15.99 11.62 9.26
N TYR A 320 -16.97 10.76 9.02
CA TYR A 320 -17.43 10.40 7.67
C TYR A 320 -18.78 11.05 7.41
N PHE A 321 -18.86 11.87 6.36
CA PHE A 321 -20.08 12.49 5.89
C PHE A 321 -20.50 11.77 4.62
N ILE A 322 -21.44 10.84 4.75
CA ILE A 322 -22.04 10.15 3.61
C ILE A 322 -23.32 10.91 3.25
N THR A 323 -23.33 11.54 2.10
CA THR A 323 -24.55 12.12 1.54
C THR A 323 -25.32 11.03 0.79
N VAL A 324 -26.63 10.98 1.03
CA VAL A 324 -27.49 9.91 0.49
C VAL A 324 -27.81 10.22 -0.96
N GLY A 325 -27.58 9.25 -1.85
CA GLY A 325 -27.76 9.46 -3.28
C GLY A 325 -26.40 9.50 -3.97
N TYR A 326 -26.33 8.93 -5.15
CA TYR A 326 -25.09 8.83 -5.89
C TYR A 326 -25.34 9.51 -7.22
N TRP A 327 -25.47 8.78 -8.33
CA TRP A 327 -26.08 9.34 -9.54
C TRP A 327 -27.38 8.61 -9.82
N GLU A 328 -28.48 9.37 -9.94
CA GLU A 328 -29.80 8.87 -10.31
C GLU A 328 -29.92 8.72 -11.83
N THR A 329 -29.16 9.51 -12.58
CA THR A 329 -29.16 9.53 -14.05
C THR A 329 -27.75 9.36 -14.60
N GLU A 330 -27.66 8.86 -15.84
CA GLU A 330 -26.38 8.82 -16.57
C GLU A 330 -25.83 10.23 -16.83
N GLU A 331 -26.71 11.23 -17.00
CA GLU A 331 -26.31 12.64 -17.14
C GLU A 331 -25.54 13.16 -15.92
N GLN A 332 -25.97 12.80 -14.70
CA GLN A 332 -25.23 13.13 -13.49
C GLN A 332 -23.88 12.39 -13.44
N ASN A 333 -23.83 11.14 -13.90
CA ASN A 333 -22.59 10.38 -13.96
C ASN A 333 -21.58 11.01 -14.94
N GLU A 334 -22.04 11.44 -16.13
CA GLU A 334 -21.20 12.18 -17.10
C GLU A 334 -20.76 13.54 -16.54
N LYS A 335 -21.64 14.26 -15.86
CA LYS A 335 -21.29 15.53 -15.21
C LYS A 335 -20.21 15.35 -14.12
N ALA A 336 -20.27 14.26 -13.35
CA ALA A 336 -19.21 13.92 -12.39
C ALA A 336 -17.86 13.68 -13.09
N LYS A 337 -17.86 13.01 -14.25
CA LYS A 337 -16.65 12.81 -15.06
C LYS A 337 -16.08 14.14 -15.56
N ASP A 338 -16.93 15.06 -16.03
CA ASP A 338 -16.49 16.37 -16.49
C ASP A 338 -15.87 17.20 -15.37
N ILE A 339 -16.47 17.17 -14.18
CA ILE A 339 -15.91 17.81 -12.98
C ILE A 339 -14.52 17.25 -12.67
N ILE A 340 -14.39 15.92 -12.66
CA ILE A 340 -13.11 15.26 -12.36
C ILE A 340 -12.07 15.55 -13.44
N ARG A 341 -12.45 15.54 -14.72
CA ARG A 341 -11.58 15.94 -15.82
C ARG A 341 -11.08 17.37 -15.60
N SER A 342 -11.97 18.31 -15.23
CA SER A 342 -11.58 19.70 -14.97
C SER A 342 -10.58 19.84 -13.81
N LEU A 343 -10.76 19.06 -12.74
CA LEU A 343 -9.85 19.03 -11.58
C LEU A 343 -8.46 18.49 -11.94
N ILE A 344 -8.39 17.48 -12.81
CA ILE A 344 -7.13 16.83 -13.21
C ILE A 344 -6.40 17.67 -14.27
N GLU A 345 -7.11 18.21 -15.25
CA GLU A 345 -6.53 19.01 -16.34
C GLU A 345 -6.25 20.47 -15.93
N GLY A 346 -6.76 20.89 -14.78
CA GLY A 346 -6.54 22.22 -14.22
C GLY A 346 -5.08 22.53 -13.91
N GLU A 347 -4.76 23.80 -13.66
CA GLU A 347 -3.41 24.30 -13.38
C GLU A 347 -2.86 23.87 -12.00
N ASN A 348 -3.67 23.19 -11.20
CA ASN A 348 -3.32 22.75 -9.85
C ASN A 348 -2.18 21.72 -9.86
N PRO A 349 -1.16 21.86 -8.99
CA PRO A 349 -0.16 20.81 -8.80
C PRO A 349 -0.81 19.52 -8.28
N LEU A 350 -0.79 18.45 -9.07
CA LEU A 350 -1.32 17.16 -8.66
C LEU A 350 -0.29 16.38 -7.81
N ILE A 351 -0.81 15.69 -6.80
CA ILE A 351 -0.06 14.85 -5.88
C ILE A 351 -0.65 13.44 -5.96
N PHE A 352 0.19 12.45 -6.26
CA PHE A 352 -0.19 11.05 -6.22
C PHE A 352 0.63 10.27 -5.19
N HIS A 353 0.24 9.03 -4.94
CA HIS A 353 1.12 8.03 -4.34
C HIS A 353 1.23 6.85 -5.30
N ASN A 354 2.40 6.69 -5.95
CA ASN A 354 2.58 5.69 -7.00
C ASN A 354 1.61 5.91 -8.20
N GLY A 355 1.52 7.15 -8.68
CA GLY A 355 0.48 7.64 -9.59
C GLY A 355 0.43 6.99 -10.96
N PHE A 356 1.45 6.22 -11.39
CA PHE A 356 1.42 5.55 -12.70
C PHE A 356 0.24 4.61 -12.91
N TYR A 357 -0.36 4.09 -11.83
CA TYR A 357 -1.57 3.28 -11.91
C TYR A 357 -2.79 4.16 -12.15
N ASP A 358 -2.94 5.19 -11.33
CA ASP A 358 -4.02 6.17 -11.36
C ASP A 358 -4.06 6.91 -12.70
N THR A 359 -2.93 7.47 -13.11
CA THR A 359 -2.83 8.30 -14.31
C THR A 359 -3.04 7.49 -15.59
N TYR A 360 -2.68 6.20 -15.60
CA TYR A 360 -2.98 5.30 -16.72
C TYR A 360 -4.48 5.14 -16.88
N TRP A 361 -5.19 4.81 -15.79
CA TRP A 361 -6.63 4.64 -15.81
C TRP A 361 -7.35 5.95 -16.11
N LEU A 362 -6.97 7.05 -15.48
CA LEU A 362 -7.57 8.36 -15.71
C LEU A 362 -7.45 8.76 -17.18
N LYS A 363 -6.28 8.57 -17.80
CA LYS A 363 -6.06 8.89 -19.21
C LYS A 363 -6.82 7.95 -20.14
N ASP A 364 -6.79 6.64 -19.90
CA ASP A 364 -7.46 5.64 -20.73
C ASP A 364 -8.99 5.71 -20.63
N TRP A 365 -9.52 5.98 -19.43
CA TRP A 365 -10.95 6.00 -19.14
C TRP A 365 -11.62 7.37 -19.38
N LEU A 366 -10.99 8.48 -18.96
CA LEU A 366 -11.56 9.83 -19.09
C LEU A 366 -11.02 10.62 -20.28
N GLY A 367 -9.95 10.13 -20.91
CA GLY A 367 -9.23 10.88 -21.94
C GLY A 367 -8.50 12.11 -21.41
N CYS A 368 -8.23 12.18 -20.10
CA CYS A 368 -7.70 13.40 -19.49
C CYS A 368 -6.23 13.64 -19.86
N ASP A 369 -5.86 14.91 -20.02
CA ASP A 369 -4.47 15.32 -20.15
C ASP A 369 -3.84 15.70 -18.80
N ILE A 370 -2.94 14.86 -18.32
CA ILE A 370 -2.37 14.96 -16.97
C ILE A 370 -1.06 15.76 -17.04
N GLN A 371 -1.16 17.07 -17.24
CA GLN A 371 0.02 17.94 -17.42
C GLN A 371 0.70 18.33 -16.10
N ASN A 372 -0.07 18.50 -15.02
CA ASN A 372 0.42 19.07 -13.76
C ASN A 372 0.71 18.01 -12.69
N TRP A 373 1.12 16.80 -13.08
CA TRP A 373 1.61 15.79 -12.15
C TRP A 373 2.97 16.19 -11.57
N HIS A 374 2.94 17.00 -10.50
CA HIS A 374 4.14 17.57 -9.89
C HIS A 374 4.74 16.66 -8.83
N TRP A 375 3.90 15.98 -8.06
CA TRP A 375 4.33 15.28 -6.86
C TRP A 375 3.88 13.83 -6.86
N ASP A 376 4.77 12.96 -6.41
CA ASP A 376 4.46 11.57 -6.08
C ASP A 376 5.15 11.21 -4.78
N THR A 377 4.38 10.93 -3.72
CA THR A 377 4.93 10.71 -2.38
C THR A 377 5.81 9.46 -2.28
N LEU A 378 5.59 8.43 -3.11
CA LEU A 378 6.50 7.29 -3.22
C LEU A 378 7.83 7.75 -3.81
N ALA A 379 7.80 8.51 -4.91
CA ALA A 379 9.02 9.04 -5.55
C ALA A 379 9.77 10.03 -4.65
N MET A 380 9.05 10.89 -3.92
CA MET A 380 9.64 11.83 -2.96
C MET A 380 10.36 11.09 -1.83
N HIS A 381 9.73 10.07 -1.23
CA HIS A 381 10.40 9.25 -0.21
C HIS A 381 11.55 8.43 -0.79
N HIS A 382 11.42 7.91 -2.01
CA HIS A 382 12.49 7.19 -2.70
C HIS A 382 13.71 8.08 -3.00
N CYS A 383 13.48 9.35 -3.37
CA CYS A 383 14.54 10.36 -3.48
C CYS A 383 15.27 10.59 -2.15
N LEU A 384 14.54 10.54 -1.03
CA LEU A 384 15.11 10.76 0.30
C LEU A 384 15.86 9.53 0.84
N VAL A 385 15.26 8.34 0.72
CA VAL A 385 15.74 7.09 1.34
C VAL A 385 15.43 5.87 0.44
N PRO A 386 16.18 5.65 -0.66
CA PRO A 386 15.82 4.67 -1.71
C PRO A 386 15.86 3.19 -1.29
N ASN A 387 16.47 2.87 -0.14
CA ASN A 387 16.64 1.50 0.34
C ASN A 387 15.51 1.03 1.27
N GLU A 388 14.52 1.88 1.54
CA GLU A 388 13.42 1.59 2.46
C GLU A 388 12.18 1.05 1.73
N GLU A 389 11.15 0.68 2.50
CA GLU A 389 9.83 0.46 1.91
C GLU A 389 9.16 1.81 1.60
N HIS A 390 8.34 1.85 0.55
CA HIS A 390 7.71 3.07 0.07
C HIS A 390 6.20 2.96 -0.11
N SER A 391 5.57 1.90 0.43
CA SER A 391 4.11 1.77 0.35
C SER A 391 3.43 2.78 1.27
N LEU A 392 2.25 3.25 0.87
CA LEU A 392 1.51 4.28 1.59
C LEU A 392 1.28 3.92 3.06
N ASP A 393 0.90 2.68 3.35
CA ASP A 393 0.65 2.18 4.69
C ASP A 393 1.91 2.17 5.56
N PHE A 394 3.06 1.80 4.97
CA PHE A 394 4.34 1.88 5.66
C PHE A 394 4.71 3.34 5.95
N LEU A 395 4.63 4.22 4.96
CA LEU A 395 4.99 5.63 5.14
C LEU A 395 4.07 6.32 6.14
N ALA A 396 2.77 6.06 6.10
CA ALA A 396 1.82 6.58 7.08
C ALA A 396 2.18 6.13 8.50
N SER A 397 2.45 4.85 8.69
CA SER A 397 2.82 4.30 10.00
C SER A 397 4.15 4.85 10.57
N VAL A 398 4.98 5.49 9.75
CA VAL A 398 6.25 6.11 10.16
C VAL A 398 6.07 7.60 10.36
N TYR A 399 5.48 8.29 9.40
CA TYR A 399 5.50 9.76 9.32
C TYR A 399 4.21 10.44 9.77
N THR A 400 3.10 9.71 9.89
CA THR A 400 1.79 10.26 10.30
C THR A 400 1.25 9.59 11.55
N SER A 401 0.31 10.23 12.23
CA SER A 401 -0.40 9.61 13.37
C SER A 401 -1.64 8.81 12.91
N GLU A 402 -1.80 8.57 11.60
CA GLU A 402 -2.94 7.82 11.07
C GLU A 402 -2.85 6.33 11.51
N PRO A 403 -3.86 5.81 12.22
CA PRO A 403 -3.92 4.39 12.55
C PRO A 403 -4.13 3.54 11.29
N PHE A 404 -3.51 2.36 11.22
CA PHE A 404 -3.68 1.46 10.08
C PHE A 404 -5.15 1.25 9.68
N TRP A 405 -5.52 1.67 8.46
CA TRP A 405 -6.91 1.66 7.97
C TRP A 405 -7.17 0.65 6.85
N LYS A 406 -6.13 -0.01 6.31
CA LYS A 406 -6.25 -0.96 5.19
C LYS A 406 -6.76 -2.36 5.59
N LYS A 407 -7.24 -2.54 6.83
CA LYS A 407 -7.72 -3.85 7.31
C LYS A 407 -9.06 -4.24 6.70
N GLU A 408 -10.00 -3.30 6.68
CA GLU A 408 -11.38 -3.55 6.24
C GLU A 408 -11.46 -3.89 4.75
N THR A 409 -10.59 -3.29 3.92
CA THR A 409 -10.47 -3.61 2.50
C THR A 409 -9.87 -5.00 2.27
N LYS A 410 -8.78 -5.36 2.97
CA LYS A 410 -8.19 -6.72 2.90
C LYS A 410 -9.18 -7.82 3.29
N GLU A 411 -10.02 -7.59 4.31
CA GLU A 411 -11.07 -8.53 4.71
C GLU A 411 -12.20 -8.61 3.66
N ALA A 412 -12.58 -7.48 3.06
CA ALA A 412 -13.54 -7.43 1.97
C ALA A 412 -13.04 -8.17 0.72
N GLU A 413 -11.78 -7.97 0.35
CA GLU A 413 -11.07 -8.69 -0.73
C GLU A 413 -11.04 -10.21 -0.49
N ALA A 414 -10.59 -10.63 0.69
CA ALA A 414 -10.47 -12.05 1.05
C ALA A 414 -11.82 -12.79 1.05
N SER A 415 -12.91 -12.08 1.34
CA SER A 415 -14.25 -12.65 1.37
C SER A 415 -14.92 -12.80 -0.01
N GLY A 416 -14.29 -12.29 -1.09
CA GLY A 416 -14.89 -12.24 -2.43
C GLY A 416 -16.14 -11.37 -2.52
N LYS A 417 -16.48 -10.63 -1.46
CA LYS A 417 -17.60 -9.68 -1.37
C LYS A 417 -17.14 -8.23 -1.57
N TYR A 418 -16.02 -8.07 -2.28
CA TYR A 418 -15.34 -6.80 -2.61
C TYR A 418 -16.32 -5.70 -3.08
N TYR A 419 -17.37 -6.08 -3.81
CA TYR A 419 -18.37 -5.20 -4.39
C TYR A 419 -19.63 -4.96 -3.51
N LYS A 420 -19.83 -5.72 -2.43
CA LYS A 420 -21.06 -5.62 -1.60
C LYS A 420 -21.06 -4.46 -0.60
N LYS A 421 -19.97 -3.70 -0.50
CA LYS A 421 -19.85 -2.52 0.37
C LYS A 421 -19.01 -1.42 -0.30
N GLN A 422 -19.46 -0.89 -1.44
CA GLN A 422 -18.79 0.22 -2.15
C GLN A 422 -18.45 1.40 -1.22
N GLU A 423 -19.28 1.69 -0.23
CA GLU A 423 -18.99 2.71 0.79
C GLU A 423 -17.68 2.47 1.57
N VAL A 424 -17.29 1.21 1.82
CA VAL A 424 -16.01 0.91 2.50
C VAL A 424 -14.84 1.31 1.60
N LEU A 425 -14.95 1.06 0.30
CA LEU A 425 -13.96 1.43 -0.70
C LEU A 425 -13.84 2.96 -0.80
N TRP A 426 -14.98 3.66 -0.81
CA TRP A 426 -14.98 5.12 -0.86
C TRP A 426 -14.37 5.76 0.39
N LYS A 427 -14.69 5.23 1.57
CA LYS A 427 -14.08 5.66 2.84
C LYS A 427 -12.58 5.39 2.90
N TYR A 428 -12.15 4.29 2.30
CA TYR A 428 -10.74 3.93 2.18
C TYR A 428 -10.01 4.92 1.26
N ASN A 429 -10.57 5.20 0.08
CA ASN A 429 -10.03 6.16 -0.87
C ASN A 429 -9.89 7.57 -0.28
N GLY A 430 -10.91 8.05 0.45
CA GLY A 430 -10.84 9.34 1.16
C GLY A 430 -9.69 9.40 2.18
N LYS A 431 -9.37 8.28 2.84
CA LYS A 431 -8.19 8.20 3.72
C LYS A 431 -6.88 8.18 2.94
N ASP A 432 -6.81 7.42 1.85
CA ASP A 432 -5.59 7.33 1.03
C ASP A 432 -5.17 8.71 0.50
N VAL A 433 -6.11 9.55 0.01
CA VAL A 433 -5.77 10.92 -0.43
C VAL A 433 -5.39 11.86 0.70
N ALA A 434 -6.08 11.81 1.85
CA ALA A 434 -5.77 12.69 2.98
C ALA A 434 -4.39 12.38 3.58
N VAL A 435 -4.04 11.10 3.67
CA VAL A 435 -2.72 10.64 4.12
C VAL A 435 -1.66 10.97 3.07
N THR A 436 -1.95 10.79 1.78
CA THR A 436 -1.05 11.18 0.70
C THR A 436 -0.71 12.67 0.78
N PHE A 437 -1.69 13.53 1.05
CA PHE A 437 -1.44 14.96 1.23
C PHE A 437 -0.56 15.26 2.45
N GLU A 438 -0.83 14.64 3.61
CA GLU A 438 0.00 14.82 4.81
C GLU A 438 1.45 14.38 4.58
N LEU A 439 1.66 13.26 3.87
CA LEU A 439 2.99 12.78 3.51
C LEU A 439 3.69 13.73 2.55
N TYR A 440 2.96 14.28 1.58
CA TYR A 440 3.48 15.29 0.66
C TYR A 440 4.06 16.49 1.42
N GLU A 441 3.32 17.06 2.39
CA GLU A 441 3.80 18.21 3.16
C GLU A 441 5.10 17.91 3.91
N LYS A 442 5.18 16.72 4.53
CA LYS A 442 6.37 16.27 5.26
C LYS A 442 7.56 16.04 4.32
N PHE A 443 7.36 15.32 3.22
CA PHE A 443 8.43 14.99 2.29
C PHE A 443 8.89 16.20 1.49
N LEU A 444 8.00 17.14 1.18
CA LEU A 444 8.37 18.41 0.55
C LEU A 444 9.38 19.15 1.42
N LYS A 445 9.07 19.30 2.71
CA LYS A 445 9.99 19.92 3.68
C LYS A 445 11.32 19.15 3.78
N MET A 446 11.27 17.83 3.88
CA MET A 446 12.49 17.01 3.93
C MET A 446 13.36 17.12 2.67
N LEU A 447 12.75 17.22 1.48
CA LEU A 447 13.46 17.44 0.22
C LEU A 447 14.12 18.82 0.17
N GLN A 448 13.45 19.85 0.69
CA GLN A 448 14.01 21.20 0.82
C GLN A 448 15.18 21.22 1.80
N ASP A 449 14.97 20.72 3.02
CA ASP A 449 15.97 20.72 4.10
C ASP A 449 17.22 19.90 3.73
N SER A 450 17.06 18.83 2.92
CA SER A 450 18.17 18.00 2.45
C SER A 450 18.83 18.50 1.15
N GLY A 451 18.33 19.57 0.53
CA GLY A 451 18.85 20.10 -0.74
C GLY A 451 18.64 19.16 -1.94
N ARG A 452 17.69 18.23 -1.87
CA ARG A 452 17.42 17.21 -2.91
C ARG A 452 16.31 17.59 -3.88
N MET A 453 15.73 18.78 -3.72
CA MET A 453 14.65 19.27 -4.57
C MET A 453 15.02 19.26 -6.05
N ASP A 454 16.19 19.79 -6.41
CA ASP A 454 16.67 19.83 -7.79
C ASP A 454 16.80 18.44 -8.43
N PHE A 455 17.28 17.46 -7.65
CA PHE A 455 17.38 16.08 -8.12
C PHE A 455 15.99 15.49 -8.35
N TYR A 456 15.03 15.74 -7.43
CA TYR A 456 13.66 15.27 -7.59
C TYR A 456 13.05 15.75 -8.91
N TRP A 457 13.15 17.05 -9.19
CA TRP A 457 12.65 17.65 -10.43
C TRP A 457 13.32 17.08 -11.67
N LYS A 458 14.66 17.02 -11.68
CA LYS A 458 15.42 16.57 -12.84
C LYS A 458 15.25 15.08 -13.13
N HIS A 459 15.05 14.26 -12.09
CA HIS A 459 15.03 12.82 -12.21
C HIS A 459 13.61 12.23 -12.25
N TYR A 460 12.73 12.57 -11.31
CA TYR A 460 11.41 11.94 -11.23
C TYR A 460 10.35 12.70 -12.02
N TYR A 461 10.20 14.00 -11.74
CA TYR A 461 9.15 14.81 -12.36
C TYR A 461 9.17 14.75 -13.89
N ASN A 462 10.35 14.98 -14.49
CA ASN A 462 10.53 14.95 -15.94
C ASN A 462 10.29 13.57 -16.59
N LEU A 463 10.17 12.50 -15.80
CA LEU A 463 9.95 11.15 -16.30
C LEU A 463 8.48 10.71 -16.23
N TYR A 464 7.62 11.43 -15.49
CA TYR A 464 6.23 11.03 -15.32
C TYR A 464 5.46 10.94 -16.64
N GLU A 465 5.39 12.03 -17.40
CA GLU A 465 4.70 12.08 -18.69
C GLU A 465 5.32 11.11 -19.72
N PRO A 466 6.65 11.11 -19.99
CA PRO A 466 7.23 10.17 -20.95
C PRO A 466 6.99 8.70 -20.62
N LEU A 467 7.00 8.33 -19.33
CA LEU A 467 6.76 6.95 -18.92
C LEU A 467 5.28 6.57 -18.99
N LEU A 468 4.38 7.49 -18.69
CA LEU A 468 2.94 7.30 -18.90
C LEU A 468 2.64 7.08 -20.39
N GLU A 469 3.16 7.92 -21.26
CA GLU A 469 3.04 7.79 -22.72
C GLU A 469 3.62 6.46 -23.22
N LEU A 470 4.78 6.05 -22.70
CA LEU A 470 5.38 4.77 -23.04
C LEU A 470 4.49 3.59 -22.61
N SER A 471 3.87 3.69 -21.43
CA SER A 471 2.93 2.67 -20.93
C SER A 471 1.64 2.60 -21.75
N LEU A 472 1.07 3.73 -22.15
CA LEU A 472 -0.16 3.81 -22.95
C LEU A 472 0.07 3.50 -24.43
N THR A 473 1.24 3.80 -24.97
CA THR A 473 1.57 3.51 -26.37
C THR A 473 1.88 2.02 -26.56
N GLY A 474 2.69 1.44 -25.67
CA GLY A 474 3.13 0.05 -25.78
C GLY A 474 3.89 -0.25 -27.07
N ILE A 475 4.22 -1.54 -27.25
CA ILE A 475 5.00 -2.03 -28.38
C ILE A 475 4.14 -2.93 -29.25
N LYS A 476 4.04 -2.62 -30.55
CA LYS A 476 3.31 -3.44 -31.51
C LYS A 476 3.93 -4.83 -31.62
N THR A 477 3.08 -5.85 -31.58
CA THR A 477 3.49 -7.25 -31.59
C THR A 477 2.90 -7.94 -32.81
N ASP A 478 3.75 -8.66 -33.54
CA ASP A 478 3.34 -9.56 -34.62
C ASP A 478 2.65 -10.79 -34.01
N ILE A 479 1.32 -10.76 -34.03
CA ILE A 479 0.46 -11.78 -33.41
C ILE A 479 0.58 -13.13 -34.12
N GLU A 480 0.76 -13.12 -35.43
CA GLU A 480 0.90 -14.34 -36.22
C GLU A 480 2.22 -15.04 -35.89
N LYS A 481 3.33 -14.31 -35.96
CA LYS A 481 4.65 -14.83 -35.63
C LYS A 481 4.76 -15.27 -34.16
N ARG A 482 4.09 -14.54 -33.26
CA ARG A 482 3.96 -14.92 -31.84
C ARG A 482 3.24 -16.26 -31.70
N SER A 483 2.15 -16.45 -32.43
CA SER A 483 1.34 -17.68 -32.41
C SER A 483 2.11 -18.86 -33.02
N GLN A 484 2.75 -18.67 -34.17
CA GLN A 484 3.60 -19.66 -34.82
C GLN A 484 4.70 -20.16 -33.89
N ARG A 485 5.40 -19.24 -33.21
CA ARG A 485 6.43 -19.61 -32.23
C ARG A 485 5.90 -20.36 -31.02
N ARG A 486 4.71 -19.98 -30.55
CA ARG A 486 4.09 -20.66 -29.43
C ARG A 486 3.79 -22.11 -29.80
N VAL A 487 3.22 -22.35 -30.99
CA VAL A 487 2.96 -23.71 -31.51
C VAL A 487 4.27 -24.48 -31.65
N GLN A 488 5.28 -23.88 -32.31
CA GLN A 488 6.60 -24.49 -32.49
C GLN A 488 7.23 -24.93 -31.15
N PHE A 489 7.23 -24.04 -30.15
CA PHE A 489 7.79 -24.35 -28.83
C PHE A 489 6.95 -25.36 -28.04
N GLN A 490 5.62 -25.40 -28.26
CA GLN A 490 4.76 -26.42 -27.66
C GLN A 490 5.05 -27.80 -28.25
N GLU A 491 5.17 -27.90 -29.57
CA GLU A 491 5.52 -29.15 -30.27
C GLU A 491 6.90 -29.66 -29.84
N GLU A 492 7.91 -28.78 -29.85
CA GLU A 492 9.26 -29.12 -29.39
C GLU A 492 9.25 -29.59 -27.93
N LEU A 493 8.48 -28.92 -27.05
CA LEU A 493 8.35 -29.32 -25.66
C LEU A 493 7.73 -30.71 -25.53
N GLN A 494 6.69 -31.05 -26.30
CA GLN A 494 6.07 -32.38 -26.25
C GLN A 494 7.04 -33.48 -26.68
N VAL A 495 7.81 -33.24 -27.75
CA VAL A 495 8.84 -34.18 -28.23
C VAL A 495 9.89 -34.41 -27.14
N LEU A 496 10.45 -33.35 -26.57
CA LEU A 496 11.47 -33.46 -25.53
C LEU A 496 10.94 -34.12 -24.25
N LEU A 497 9.69 -33.88 -23.88
CA LEU A 497 9.08 -34.55 -22.74
C LEU A 497 9.04 -36.07 -22.96
N LYS A 498 8.60 -36.53 -24.13
CA LYS A 498 8.58 -37.95 -24.49
C LYS A 498 9.98 -38.57 -24.46
N GLU A 499 10.95 -37.91 -25.07
CA GLU A 499 12.35 -38.38 -25.07
C GLU A 499 12.95 -38.47 -23.66
N ILE A 500 12.64 -37.50 -22.79
CA ILE A 500 13.08 -37.52 -21.39
C ILE A 500 12.48 -38.72 -20.66
N GLU A 501 11.21 -39.05 -20.90
CA GLU A 501 10.58 -40.21 -20.26
C GLU A 501 11.15 -41.54 -20.72
N GLU A 502 11.44 -41.67 -22.01
CA GLU A 502 12.12 -42.84 -22.56
C GLU A 502 13.50 -43.02 -21.95
N LEU A 503 14.29 -41.93 -21.84
CA LEU A 503 15.63 -41.98 -21.25
C LEU A 503 15.64 -42.13 -19.72
N ALA A 504 14.62 -41.63 -19.04
CA ALA A 504 14.48 -41.74 -17.59
C ALA A 504 13.75 -43.01 -17.15
N GLU A 505 13.20 -43.77 -18.10
CA GLU A 505 12.33 -44.94 -17.90
C GLU A 505 11.12 -44.65 -16.97
N LYS A 506 10.75 -43.38 -16.81
CA LYS A 506 9.67 -42.95 -15.93
C LYS A 506 9.19 -41.53 -16.26
N PRO A 507 7.96 -41.18 -15.89
CA PRO A 507 7.43 -39.86 -16.16
C PRO A 507 8.01 -38.79 -15.24
N LEU A 508 8.78 -37.84 -15.80
CA LEU A 508 9.36 -36.70 -15.07
C LEU A 508 8.50 -35.41 -15.14
N HIS A 509 7.38 -35.46 -15.85
CA HIS A 509 6.49 -34.31 -16.03
C HIS A 509 5.14 -34.46 -15.30
N GLY A 510 4.48 -33.33 -15.07
CA GLY A 510 3.05 -33.28 -14.71
C GLY A 510 2.21 -33.04 -15.96
N ALA A 511 0.92 -32.70 -15.82
CA ALA A 511 0.01 -32.60 -16.96
C ALA A 511 0.42 -31.63 -18.11
N LYS A 512 1.33 -30.67 -17.86
CA LYS A 512 1.69 -29.63 -18.85
C LYS A 512 3.19 -29.32 -18.97
N ALA A 513 4.02 -29.73 -18.00
CA ALA A 513 5.44 -29.35 -17.94
C ALA A 513 6.21 -30.25 -16.96
N LEU A 514 7.55 -30.18 -17.01
CA LEU A 514 8.42 -30.87 -16.06
C LEU A 514 8.07 -30.51 -14.61
N SER A 515 8.03 -31.53 -13.74
CA SER A 515 7.82 -31.32 -12.31
C SER A 515 9.16 -31.19 -11.61
N SER A 516 9.42 -30.05 -10.97
CA SER A 516 10.67 -29.84 -10.21
C SER A 516 10.88 -30.93 -9.15
N LYS A 517 9.80 -31.44 -8.55
CA LYS A 517 9.87 -32.53 -7.55
C LYS A 517 10.32 -33.84 -8.20
N LYS A 518 9.68 -34.23 -9.32
CA LYS A 518 10.01 -35.48 -10.03
C LYS A 518 11.43 -35.44 -10.62
N VAL A 519 11.86 -34.29 -11.13
CA VAL A 519 13.24 -34.09 -11.59
C VAL A 519 14.22 -34.24 -10.43
N GLN A 520 13.94 -33.68 -9.25
CA GLN A 520 14.80 -33.87 -8.08
C GLN A 520 14.87 -35.33 -7.63
N GLU A 521 13.74 -36.04 -7.62
CA GLU A 521 13.69 -37.48 -7.32
C GLU A 521 14.56 -38.27 -8.32
N TYR A 522 14.41 -38.02 -9.62
CA TYR A 522 15.25 -38.67 -10.65
C TYR A 522 16.76 -38.39 -10.46
N LEU A 523 17.14 -37.12 -10.27
CA LEU A 523 18.55 -36.75 -10.11
C LEU A 523 19.18 -37.40 -8.86
N TYR A 524 18.48 -37.37 -7.72
CA TYR A 524 19.10 -37.71 -6.44
C TYR A 524 18.83 -39.13 -5.97
N GLU A 525 17.69 -39.69 -6.35
CA GLU A 525 17.25 -41.00 -5.90
C GLU A 525 17.51 -42.07 -6.95
N ASP A 526 17.32 -41.79 -8.24
CA ASP A 526 17.55 -42.80 -9.29
C ASP A 526 18.99 -42.77 -9.77
N LEU A 527 19.47 -41.61 -10.24
CA LEU A 527 20.85 -41.44 -10.72
C LEU A 527 21.88 -41.41 -9.58
N LYS A 528 21.40 -41.34 -8.33
CA LYS A 528 22.19 -41.26 -7.09
C LYS A 528 23.19 -40.09 -7.11
N LEU A 529 22.82 -38.96 -7.70
CA LEU A 529 23.69 -37.79 -7.77
C LEU A 529 23.68 -37.00 -6.44
N PRO A 530 24.76 -36.26 -6.11
CA PRO A 530 24.80 -35.44 -4.91
C PRO A 530 23.72 -34.35 -4.88
N LYS A 531 22.94 -34.31 -3.79
CA LYS A 531 21.87 -33.32 -3.60
C LYS A 531 22.40 -31.88 -3.68
N GLN A 532 21.89 -31.11 -4.64
CA GLN A 532 22.13 -29.68 -4.71
C GLN A 532 21.09 -28.95 -3.85
N LYS A 533 21.54 -27.98 -3.06
CA LYS A 533 20.66 -27.24 -2.15
C LYS A 533 20.76 -25.75 -2.41
N ARG A 534 19.61 -25.09 -2.41
CA ARG A 534 19.50 -23.64 -2.49
C ARG A 534 18.89 -23.11 -1.22
N TYR A 535 19.46 -22.02 -0.70
CA TYR A 535 18.87 -21.30 0.42
C TYR A 535 17.57 -20.63 -0.03
N ARG A 536 16.49 -20.86 0.70
CA ARG A 536 15.16 -20.30 0.48
C ARG A 536 14.88 -19.28 1.59
N PRO A 537 15.08 -17.97 1.37
CA PRO A 537 14.85 -16.93 2.38
C PRO A 537 13.46 -17.01 3.03
N GLU A 538 12.44 -17.34 2.23
CA GLU A 538 11.05 -17.50 2.64
C GLU A 538 10.84 -18.63 3.66
N LYS A 539 11.56 -19.74 3.53
CA LYS A 539 11.45 -20.91 4.43
C LYS A 539 12.55 -20.97 5.49
N LYS A 540 13.55 -20.08 5.39
CA LYS A 540 14.73 -20.03 6.28
C LYS A 540 15.51 -21.36 6.33
N GLU A 541 15.48 -22.12 5.25
CA GLU A 541 16.15 -23.42 5.16
C GLU A 541 16.80 -23.63 3.78
N LYS A 542 17.72 -24.58 3.71
CA LYS A 542 18.29 -25.05 2.45
C LYS A 542 17.44 -26.19 1.91
N THR A 543 16.67 -25.94 0.85
CA THR A 543 15.89 -26.97 0.18
C THR A 543 16.67 -27.54 -1.00
N SER A 544 16.41 -28.81 -1.33
CA SER A 544 16.89 -29.40 -2.58
C SER A 544 16.41 -28.58 -3.79
N THR A 545 17.20 -28.52 -4.86
CA THR A 545 16.89 -27.73 -6.06
C THR A 545 17.31 -28.44 -7.34
N ALA A 546 16.48 -28.38 -8.38
CA ALA A 546 16.83 -28.80 -9.74
C ALA A 546 16.73 -27.62 -10.72
N ASP A 547 17.24 -26.46 -10.31
CA ASP A 547 17.36 -25.30 -11.20
C ASP A 547 18.53 -25.48 -12.18
N GLU A 548 18.60 -24.57 -13.16
CA GLU A 548 19.59 -24.65 -14.24
C GLU A 548 21.03 -24.75 -13.72
N LEU A 549 21.39 -23.98 -12.69
CA LEU A 549 22.73 -24.01 -12.11
C LEU A 549 23.03 -25.38 -11.46
N ALA A 550 22.07 -25.92 -10.71
CA ALA A 550 22.21 -27.24 -10.10
C ALA A 550 22.41 -28.34 -11.14
N ILE A 551 21.62 -28.33 -12.21
CA ILE A 551 21.72 -29.34 -13.29
C ILE A 551 23.04 -29.20 -14.04
N ARG A 552 23.43 -27.99 -14.45
CA ARG A 552 24.72 -27.77 -15.13
C ARG A 552 25.91 -28.18 -14.28
N THR A 553 25.88 -27.90 -12.97
CA THR A 553 26.93 -28.32 -12.03
C THR A 553 27.05 -29.84 -11.96
N LEU A 554 25.92 -30.55 -11.95
CA LEU A 554 25.91 -32.01 -11.95
C LEU A 554 26.38 -32.60 -13.29
N MET A 555 25.98 -32.01 -14.42
CA MET A 555 26.44 -32.41 -15.75
C MET A 555 27.97 -32.31 -15.89
N LEU A 556 28.58 -31.24 -15.40
CA LEU A 556 30.04 -31.07 -15.41
C LEU A 556 30.78 -32.13 -14.58
N ARG A 557 30.16 -32.62 -13.49
CA ARG A 557 30.78 -33.60 -12.58
C ARG A 557 30.48 -35.05 -12.95
N PHE A 558 29.33 -35.30 -13.57
CA PHE A 558 28.81 -36.63 -13.88
C PHE A 558 28.28 -36.69 -15.32
N PRO A 559 29.13 -36.39 -16.31
CA PRO A 559 28.69 -36.24 -17.70
C PRO A 559 28.06 -37.51 -18.26
N GLU A 560 28.63 -38.68 -17.95
CA GLU A 560 28.13 -39.98 -18.42
C GLU A 560 26.73 -40.31 -17.90
N LYS A 561 26.37 -39.81 -16.71
CA LYS A 561 25.06 -40.09 -16.09
C LYS A 561 23.97 -39.12 -16.52
N LEU A 562 24.34 -37.86 -16.80
CA LEU A 562 23.36 -36.78 -16.88
C LEU A 562 23.40 -35.98 -18.18
N ASN A 563 24.47 -35.98 -18.99
CA ASN A 563 24.54 -35.02 -20.10
C ASN A 563 23.37 -35.13 -21.08
N VAL A 564 23.07 -36.34 -21.55
CA VAL A 564 22.01 -36.56 -22.56
C VAL A 564 20.63 -36.12 -22.04
N VAL A 565 20.23 -36.60 -20.86
CA VAL A 565 18.91 -36.27 -20.27
C VAL A 565 18.89 -34.83 -19.73
N GLY A 566 20.00 -34.38 -19.14
CA GLY A 566 20.19 -33.06 -18.55
C GLY A 566 20.08 -31.94 -19.57
N GLU A 567 20.67 -32.09 -20.76
CA GLU A 567 20.51 -31.12 -21.87
C GLU A 567 19.03 -30.97 -22.26
N LYS A 568 18.31 -32.09 -22.39
CA LYS A 568 16.88 -32.08 -22.69
C LYS A 568 16.06 -31.45 -21.57
N ILE A 569 16.35 -31.76 -20.30
CA ILE A 569 15.71 -31.14 -19.13
C ILE A 569 15.92 -29.62 -19.15
N LEU A 570 17.15 -29.15 -19.38
CA LEU A 570 17.47 -27.73 -19.47
C LEU A 570 16.72 -27.05 -20.62
N ARG A 571 16.63 -27.71 -21.79
CA ARG A 571 15.86 -27.20 -22.92
C ARG A 571 14.36 -27.12 -22.60
N CYS A 572 13.78 -28.12 -21.93
CA CYS A 572 12.40 -28.06 -21.44
C CYS A 572 12.16 -26.92 -20.45
N GLN A 573 13.06 -26.70 -19.49
CA GLN A 573 12.97 -25.57 -18.55
C GLN A 573 13.00 -24.23 -19.30
N ARG A 574 13.86 -24.13 -20.32
CA ARG A 574 13.98 -22.97 -21.20
C ARG A 574 12.72 -22.71 -22.02
N LEU A 575 12.17 -23.73 -22.69
CA LEU A 575 10.93 -23.64 -23.47
C LEU A 575 9.75 -23.22 -22.60
N ASN A 576 9.61 -23.76 -21.39
CA ASN A 576 8.57 -23.32 -20.45
C ASN A 576 8.67 -21.83 -20.11
N LYS A 577 9.89 -21.30 -19.95
CA LYS A 577 10.11 -19.86 -19.74
C LYS A 577 9.70 -19.05 -20.97
N LEU A 578 10.08 -19.50 -22.18
CA LEU A 578 9.71 -18.86 -23.45
C LEU A 578 8.19 -18.85 -23.67
N LEU A 579 7.53 -19.98 -23.46
CA LEU A 579 6.07 -20.11 -23.51
C LEU A 579 5.37 -19.21 -22.48
N GLY A 580 6.00 -18.98 -21.32
CA GLY A 580 5.55 -18.02 -20.33
C GLY A 580 5.46 -16.58 -20.88
N TYR A 581 6.41 -16.15 -21.71
CA TYR A 581 6.38 -14.85 -22.37
C TYR A 581 5.35 -14.77 -23.51
N LEU A 582 5.00 -15.91 -24.12
CA LEU A 582 4.10 -16.02 -25.27
C LEU A 582 2.61 -16.19 -24.91
N LYS A 583 2.24 -16.16 -23.62
CA LYS A 583 0.83 -16.21 -23.21
C LYS A 583 0.01 -15.10 -23.87
N GLU A 584 -1.18 -15.43 -24.36
CA GLU A 584 -2.09 -14.48 -25.03
C GLU A 584 -2.52 -13.34 -24.11
N ALA A 585 -2.85 -13.66 -22.84
CA ALA A 585 -3.29 -12.69 -21.82
C ALA A 585 -2.26 -11.58 -21.49
N LYS A 586 -1.11 -11.54 -22.15
CA LYS A 586 -0.11 -10.47 -22.02
C LYS A 586 -0.25 -9.38 -23.07
N ILE A 587 -1.00 -9.61 -24.14
CA ILE A 587 -1.15 -8.66 -25.25
C ILE A 587 -2.53 -8.02 -25.16
N ASP A 588 -2.58 -6.72 -25.37
CA ASP A 588 -3.83 -5.97 -25.41
C ASP A 588 -4.63 -6.30 -26.68
N PRO A 589 -5.96 -6.05 -26.70
CA PRO A 589 -6.82 -6.35 -27.85
C PRO A 589 -6.37 -5.73 -29.17
N ASP A 590 -5.64 -4.60 -29.13
CA ASP A 590 -5.09 -3.92 -30.30
C ASP A 590 -3.73 -4.48 -30.77
N GLY A 591 -3.29 -5.59 -30.20
CA GLY A 591 -2.06 -6.29 -30.59
C GLY A 591 -0.78 -5.66 -30.04
N ARG A 592 -0.86 -4.82 -29.01
CA ARG A 592 0.31 -4.19 -28.39
C ARG A 592 0.63 -4.78 -27.02
N LEU A 593 1.92 -4.81 -26.68
CA LEU A 593 2.41 -5.13 -25.34
C LEU A 593 2.59 -3.82 -24.57
N ARG A 594 1.70 -3.54 -23.62
CA ARG A 594 1.79 -2.38 -22.72
C ARG A 594 2.31 -2.80 -21.35
N SER A 595 3.42 -2.23 -20.91
CA SER A 595 3.98 -2.48 -19.58
C SER A 595 3.92 -1.21 -18.75
N GLN A 596 3.68 -1.35 -17.45
CA GLN A 596 3.76 -0.24 -16.51
C GLN A 596 5.19 -0.10 -15.97
N TYR A 597 5.68 1.13 -15.83
CA TYR A 597 7.00 1.44 -15.29
C TYR A 597 6.91 1.98 -13.86
N LYS A 598 7.90 1.68 -13.01
CA LYS A 598 7.90 2.03 -11.57
C LYS A 598 9.26 2.47 -11.06
N PHE A 599 9.26 3.35 -10.03
CA PHE A 599 10.43 3.92 -9.36
C PHE A 599 10.81 3.22 -8.04
N ASN A 600 10.72 1.90 -7.96
CA ASN A 600 10.83 1.17 -6.70
C ASN A 600 12.12 0.34 -6.54
N THR A 601 13.14 0.58 -7.38
CA THR A 601 14.42 -0.13 -7.24
C THR A 601 15.42 0.69 -6.47
N THR A 602 16.12 0.05 -5.53
CA THR A 602 17.14 0.68 -4.68
C THR A 602 18.27 1.39 -5.44
N THR A 603 18.51 0.97 -6.69
CA THR A 603 19.52 1.55 -7.57
C THR A 603 19.04 2.77 -8.37
N GLY A 604 17.77 3.15 -8.25
CA GLY A 604 17.15 4.21 -9.06
C GLY A 604 16.84 3.80 -10.51
N ARG A 605 17.00 2.52 -10.87
CA ARG A 605 16.56 2.00 -12.18
C ARG A 605 15.03 1.87 -12.20
N LEU A 606 14.45 2.03 -13.39
CA LEU A 606 13.05 1.69 -13.60
C LEU A 606 12.86 0.18 -13.45
N ALA A 607 11.72 -0.22 -12.90
CA ALA A 607 11.18 -1.56 -13.03
C ALA A 607 10.02 -1.54 -14.04
N SER A 608 9.69 -2.70 -14.63
CA SER A 608 8.52 -2.85 -15.49
C SER A 608 7.70 -4.08 -15.11
N GLY A 609 6.38 -4.00 -15.27
CA GLY A 609 5.47 -5.12 -15.04
C GLY A 609 4.17 -4.98 -15.83
N SER A 610 3.19 -5.81 -15.48
CA SER A 610 1.85 -5.74 -16.06
C SER A 610 1.22 -4.36 -15.88
N ASN A 611 0.42 -3.96 -16.88
CA ASN A 611 -0.36 -2.73 -16.83
C ASN A 611 -1.59 -2.90 -15.92
N PRO A 612 -2.38 -1.84 -15.71
CA PRO A 612 -3.57 -1.90 -14.85
C PRO A 612 -4.66 -2.88 -15.27
N TYR A 613 -4.73 -3.26 -16.56
CA TYR A 613 -5.63 -4.29 -17.09
C TYR A 613 -5.14 -5.72 -16.83
N GLY A 614 -3.95 -5.89 -16.24
CA GLY A 614 -3.35 -7.20 -15.99
C GLY A 614 -2.66 -7.84 -17.20
N THR A 615 -2.67 -7.16 -18.35
CA THR A 615 -1.85 -7.50 -19.52
C THR A 615 -0.45 -6.89 -19.37
N GLY A 616 0.43 -7.05 -20.35
CA GLY A 616 1.83 -6.64 -20.22
C GLY A 616 2.71 -7.66 -19.49
N ASP A 617 3.97 -7.30 -19.27
CA ASP A 617 4.94 -8.12 -18.55
C ASP A 617 6.15 -7.29 -18.11
N ASN A 618 7.10 -7.92 -17.44
CA ASN A 618 8.42 -7.34 -17.26
C ASN A 618 9.17 -7.27 -18.61
N ALA A 619 9.11 -6.09 -19.24
CA ALA A 619 9.78 -5.77 -20.50
C ALA A 619 11.32 -5.93 -20.46
N GLN A 620 11.95 -5.85 -19.29
CA GLN A 620 13.39 -6.00 -19.13
C GLN A 620 13.85 -7.47 -19.23
N ASN A 621 12.95 -8.40 -18.90
CA ASN A 621 13.25 -9.83 -18.87
C ASN A 621 12.93 -10.54 -20.19
N VAL A 622 12.49 -9.81 -21.22
CA VAL A 622 12.12 -10.40 -22.50
C VAL A 622 13.32 -11.06 -23.16
N ASP A 623 13.13 -12.32 -23.50
CA ASP A 623 14.20 -13.12 -24.08
C ASP A 623 14.63 -12.62 -25.45
N ARG A 624 15.94 -12.66 -25.73
CA ARG A 624 16.51 -12.25 -27.02
C ARG A 624 15.91 -13.02 -28.19
N GLU A 625 15.64 -14.31 -28.00
CA GLU A 625 15.04 -15.18 -29.02
C GLU A 625 13.66 -14.66 -29.45
N LEU A 626 12.95 -14.00 -28.54
CA LEU A 626 11.60 -13.49 -28.77
C LEU A 626 11.54 -12.08 -29.35
N ARG A 627 12.63 -11.30 -29.37
CA ARG A 627 12.56 -9.86 -29.67
C ARG A 627 12.05 -9.51 -31.07
N ASN A 628 12.26 -10.39 -32.05
CA ASN A 628 11.81 -10.16 -33.44
C ASN A 628 10.29 -10.33 -33.64
N ILE A 629 9.50 -10.60 -32.58
CA ILE A 629 8.03 -10.50 -32.63
C ILE A 629 7.56 -9.07 -32.41
N TYR A 630 8.40 -8.20 -31.86
CA TYR A 630 8.08 -6.79 -31.71
C TYR A 630 8.46 -6.07 -32.98
N VAL A 631 7.50 -5.33 -33.54
CA VAL A 631 7.60 -4.73 -34.87
C VAL A 631 7.34 -3.22 -34.79
N ALA A 632 7.76 -2.49 -35.82
CA ALA A 632 7.47 -1.06 -35.92
C ALA A 632 5.95 -0.81 -35.98
N GLY A 633 5.52 0.19 -35.21
CA GLY A 633 4.13 0.59 -34.99
C GLY A 633 3.42 1.03 -36.25
#